data_AF-A0A7S3Y7X3-F1
#
_entry.id   AF-A0A7S3Y7X3-F1
#
_cell.length_a   1.000
_cell.length_b   1.000
_cell.length_c   1.000
_cell.angle_alpha   90.00
_cell.angle_beta   90.00
_cell.angle_gamma   90.00
#
_symmetry.space_group_name_H-M   'P 1'
#
loop_
_entity.id
_entity.type
_entity.pdbx_description
1 polymer ?
#
loop_
_entity_poly.entity_id
_entity_poly.type
_entity_poly.pdbx_seq_one_letter_code
_entity_poly.pdbx_strand_id
1 'polypeptide(L)'
;MASSMDALLAGGDRSSIEQAIDRDIRPFIDLVDSLRSLGIHNDVQLPQICVVGDQSSGKSSVLASISGLWLPRGAGLVTRCPVQVKMHKNKGGGAAWKARASLAGGL
;
A
#
# COMPACT_ATOMS: atom_id res chain seq x y z
N MET A 1 7.27 28.01 -12.50
CA MET A 1 7.05 26.56 -12.44
C MET A 1 6.12 26.29 -11.28
N ALA A 2 4.80 26.28 -11.51
CA ALA A 2 3.84 25.88 -10.49
C ALA A 2 4.11 24.40 -10.17
N SER A 3 4.27 24.07 -8.89
CA SER A 3 4.56 22.71 -8.47
C SER A 3 3.35 21.83 -8.81
N SER A 4 3.56 20.59 -9.26
CA SER A 4 2.49 19.59 -9.42
C SER A 4 1.63 19.45 -8.14
N MET A 5 2.20 19.85 -6.98
CA MET A 5 1.52 19.91 -5.69
C MET A 5 0.44 20.99 -5.60
N ASP A 6 0.60 22.14 -6.28
CA ASP A 6 -0.36 23.25 -6.25
C ASP A 6 -1.64 22.89 -7.03
N ALA A 7 -1.51 22.08 -8.09
CA ALA A 7 -2.65 21.55 -8.84
C ALA A 7 -3.47 20.54 -8.03
N LEU A 8 -2.85 19.82 -7.08
CA LEU A 8 -3.51 18.83 -6.23
C LEU A 8 -4.45 19.47 -5.18
N LEU A 9 -4.16 20.69 -4.76
CA LEU A 9 -4.92 21.42 -3.73
C LEU A 9 -6.01 22.34 -4.31
N ALA A 10 -5.96 22.64 -5.61
CA ALA A 10 -6.88 23.53 -6.29
C ALA A 10 -8.06 22.77 -6.93
N GLY A 11 -8.94 22.17 -6.11
CA GLY A 11 -10.28 21.73 -6.54
C GLY A 11 -10.36 20.85 -7.80
N GLY A 12 -9.31 20.09 -8.10
CA GLY A 12 -9.20 19.31 -9.34
C GLY A 12 -10.16 18.12 -9.39
N ASP A 13 -10.76 17.89 -10.56
CA ASP A 13 -11.53 16.68 -10.84
C ASP A 13 -10.71 15.42 -10.53
N ARG A 14 -11.35 14.38 -10.00
CA ARG A 14 -10.71 13.13 -9.55
C ARG A 14 -9.84 12.51 -10.64
N SER A 15 -10.30 12.61 -11.89
CA SER A 15 -9.57 12.13 -13.07
C SER A 15 -8.20 12.80 -13.24
N SER A 16 -8.10 14.09 -12.95
CA SER A 16 -6.87 14.88 -13.08
C SER A 16 -5.87 14.53 -11.97
N ILE A 17 -6.38 14.28 -10.76
CA ILE A 17 -5.56 13.81 -9.63
C ILE A 17 -5.01 12.42 -9.93
N GLU A 18 -5.84 11.50 -10.42
CA GLU A 18 -5.40 10.14 -10.77
C GLU A 18 -4.32 10.15 -11.86
N GLN A 19 -4.47 11.00 -12.88
CA GLN A 19 -3.44 11.18 -13.92
C GLN A 19 -2.14 11.75 -13.36
N ALA A 20 -2.21 12.75 -12.49
CA ALA A 20 -1.02 13.32 -11.86
C ALA A 20 -0.28 12.30 -10.98
N ILE A 21 -1.02 11.51 -10.19
CA ILE A 21 -0.45 10.43 -9.38
C ILE A 21 0.21 9.37 -10.27
N ASP A 22 -0.46 8.96 -11.35
CA ASP A 22 0.08 7.95 -12.27
C ASP A 22 1.34 8.45 -13.00
N ARG A 23 1.40 9.75 -13.33
CA ARG A 23 2.58 10.34 -13.97
C ARG A 23 3.75 10.56 -12.99
N ASP A 24 3.47 11.14 -11.83
CA ASP A 24 4.53 11.70 -10.96
C ASP A 24 4.94 10.75 -9.83
N ILE A 25 4.01 9.97 -9.29
CA ILE A 25 4.25 9.14 -8.08
C ILE A 25 4.46 7.67 -8.45
N ARG A 26 3.70 7.17 -9.43
CA ARG A 26 3.73 5.76 -9.82
C ARG A 26 5.11 5.23 -10.21
N PRO A 27 5.97 5.97 -10.94
CA PRO A 27 7.30 5.47 -11.28
C PRO A 27 8.16 5.12 -10.06
N PHE A 28 8.02 5.89 -8.96
CA PHE A 28 8.75 5.62 -7.72
C PHE A 28 8.23 4.38 -6.99
N ILE A 29 6.90 4.17 -6.98
CA ILE A 29 6.30 2.96 -6.40
C ILE A 29 6.76 1.72 -7.18
N ASP A 30 6.68 1.77 -8.52
CA ASP A 30 7.09 0.68 -9.39
C ASP A 30 8.61 0.40 -9.27
N LEU A 31 9.44 1.43 -9.06
CA LEU A 31 10.87 1.27 -8.77
C LEU A 31 11.10 0.51 -7.46
N VAL A 32 10.46 0.91 -6.37
CA VAL A 32 10.60 0.24 -5.06
C VAL A 32 10.14 -1.23 -5.16
N ASP A 33 9.06 -1.51 -5.89
CA ASP A 33 8.60 -2.88 -6.12
C ASP A 33 9.60 -3.71 -6.94
N SER A 34 10.25 -3.09 -7.94
CA SER A 34 11.30 -3.73 -8.74
C SER A 34 12.54 -4.06 -7.90
N LEU A 35 12.96 -3.15 -7.02
CA LEU A 35 14.08 -3.41 -6.10
C LEU A 35 13.75 -4.56 -5.13
N ARG A 36 12.49 -4.65 -4.65
CA ARG A 36 12.04 -5.76 -3.79
C ARG A 36 12.07 -7.10 -4.53
N SER A 37 11.62 -7.15 -5.78
CA SER A 37 11.57 -8.40 -6.56
C SER A 37 12.96 -8.93 -6.89
N LEU A 38 13.96 -8.05 -6.99
CA LEU A 38 15.38 -8.39 -7.14
C LEU A 38 16.06 -8.83 -5.83
N GLY A 39 15.34 -8.82 -4.69
CA GLY A 39 15.89 -9.25 -3.40
C GLY A 39 16.71 -8.20 -2.65
N ILE A 40 16.83 -6.97 -3.16
CA ILE A 40 17.68 -5.90 -2.58
C ILE A 40 17.26 -5.54 -1.16
N HIS A 41 15.99 -5.75 -0.81
CA HIS A 41 15.47 -5.52 0.54
C HIS A 41 16.16 -6.34 1.65
N ASN A 42 16.94 -7.38 1.30
CA ASN A 42 17.74 -8.15 2.23
C ASN A 42 19.01 -7.40 2.67
N ASP A 43 19.56 -6.55 1.79
CA ASP A 43 20.83 -5.85 2.00
C ASP A 43 20.60 -4.37 2.34
N VAL A 44 19.52 -3.78 1.81
CA VAL A 44 19.17 -2.37 1.98
C VAL A 44 17.71 -2.23 2.37
N GLN A 45 17.43 -1.42 3.39
CA GLN A 45 16.05 -1.11 3.76
C GLN A 45 15.37 -0.29 2.67
N LEU A 46 14.30 -0.86 2.09
CA LEU A 46 13.46 -0.15 1.12
C LEU A 46 12.31 0.56 1.84
N PRO A 47 11.85 1.73 1.34
CA PRO A 47 10.78 2.49 1.98
C PRO A 47 9.51 1.66 2.18
N GLN A 48 8.88 1.77 3.35
CA GLN A 48 7.63 1.11 3.70
C GLN A 48 6.75 2.06 4.53
N ILE A 49 5.44 1.86 4.47
CA ILE A 49 4.48 2.58 5.31
C ILE A 49 4.07 1.65 6.44
N CYS A 50 4.20 2.12 7.68
CA CYS A 50 3.78 1.40 8.87
C CYS A 50 2.60 2.12 9.54
N VAL A 51 1.61 1.35 10.02
CA VAL A 51 0.47 1.87 10.77
C VAL A 51 0.65 1.47 12.23
N VAL A 52 0.90 2.44 13.09
CA VAL A 52 1.19 2.25 14.52
C VAL A 52 0.24 3.09 15.37
N GLY A 53 -0.10 2.61 16.56
CA GLY A 53 -0.91 3.35 17.53
C GLY A 53 -1.52 2.44 18.59
N ASP A 54 -2.14 3.07 19.59
CA ASP A 54 -2.69 2.39 20.77
C ASP A 54 -3.75 1.34 20.46
N GLN A 55 -4.03 0.45 21.41
CA GLN A 55 -5.12 -0.52 21.25
C GLN A 55 -6.43 0.20 20.93
N SER A 56 -7.23 -0.38 20.02
CA SER A 56 -8.52 0.18 19.58
C SER A 56 -8.47 1.51 18.79
N SER A 57 -7.28 2.02 18.40
CA SER A 57 -7.14 3.23 17.57
C SER A 57 -7.53 3.08 16.09
N GLY A 58 -8.06 1.93 15.67
CA GLY A 58 -8.52 1.72 14.29
C GLY A 58 -7.46 1.29 13.27
N LYS A 59 -6.25 0.90 13.68
CA LYS A 59 -5.18 0.40 12.78
C LYS A 59 -5.65 -0.63 11.74
N SER A 60 -6.35 -1.67 12.19
CA SER A 60 -6.87 -2.72 11.31
C SER A 60 -7.99 -2.20 10.39
N SER A 61 -8.76 -1.20 10.84
CA SER A 61 -9.75 -0.51 9.99
C SER A 61 -9.07 0.30 8.89
N VAL A 62 -8.00 1.05 9.19
CA VAL A 62 -7.23 1.81 8.20
C VAL A 62 -6.64 0.87 7.15
N LEU A 63 -5.98 -0.21 7.58
CA LEU A 63 -5.42 -1.20 6.67
C LEU A 63 -6.50 -1.88 5.82
N ALA A 64 -7.66 -2.23 6.41
CA ALA A 64 -8.77 -2.81 5.67
C ALA A 64 -9.33 -1.85 4.61
N SER A 65 -9.55 -0.58 4.95
CA SER A 65 -10.07 0.43 4.03
C SER A 65 -9.12 0.70 2.86
N ILE A 66 -7.81 0.77 3.11
CA ILE A 66 -6.81 1.00 2.06
C ILE A 66 -6.65 -0.24 1.17
N SER A 67 -6.63 -1.43 1.77
CA SER A 67 -6.33 -2.66 1.04
C SER A 67 -7.54 -3.31 0.36
N GLY A 68 -8.75 -2.94 0.78
CA GLY A 68 -9.97 -3.66 0.41
C GLY A 68 -10.06 -5.07 0.99
N LEU A 69 -9.11 -5.47 1.85
CA LEU A 69 -9.12 -6.78 2.51
C LEU A 69 -9.93 -6.71 3.80
N TRP A 70 -10.63 -7.81 4.10
CA TRP A 70 -11.21 -8.00 5.41
C TRP A 70 -10.11 -8.40 6.40
N LEU A 71 -9.83 -7.53 7.37
CA LEU A 71 -8.96 -7.85 8.51
C LEU A 71 -9.83 -8.07 9.76
N PRO A 72 -9.46 -9.02 10.65
CA PRO A 72 -10.17 -9.22 11.91
C PRO A 72 -10.25 -7.94 12.74
N ARG A 73 -11.47 -7.56 13.14
CA ARG A 73 -11.81 -6.35 13.91
C ARG A 73 -12.91 -6.68 14.91
N GLY A 74 -12.87 -6.11 16.11
CA GLY A 74 -13.91 -6.30 17.14
C GLY A 74 -13.38 -6.13 18.55
N ALA A 75 -14.28 -6.04 19.52
CA ALA A 75 -13.91 -6.00 20.94
C ALA A 75 -13.14 -7.27 21.33
N GLY A 76 -12.01 -7.11 22.01
CA GLY A 76 -11.13 -8.23 22.39
C GLY A 76 -10.22 -8.77 21.27
N LEU A 77 -10.39 -8.33 20.01
CA LEU A 77 -9.50 -8.70 18.91
C LEU A 77 -8.36 -7.68 18.78
N VAL A 78 -7.13 -8.20 18.79
CA VAL A 78 -5.90 -7.41 18.56
C VAL A 78 -5.04 -8.09 17.51
N THR A 79 -4.24 -7.30 16.80
CA THR A 79 -3.24 -7.82 15.86
C THR A 79 -2.10 -8.49 16.64
N ARG A 80 -2.06 -9.83 16.66
CA ARG A 80 -1.09 -10.61 17.45
C ARG A 80 0.25 -10.83 16.74
N CYS A 81 0.33 -10.59 15.44
CA CYS A 81 1.55 -10.66 14.64
C CYS A 81 1.59 -9.49 13.64
N PRO A 82 2.78 -9.00 13.25
CA PRO A 82 2.88 -8.00 12.20
C PRO A 82 2.22 -8.47 10.91
N VAL A 83 1.33 -7.65 10.35
CA VAL A 83 0.67 -7.93 9.06
C VAL A 83 1.31 -7.05 8.00
N GLN A 84 1.87 -7.69 6.96
CA GLN A 84 2.38 -6.98 5.79
C GLN A 84 1.39 -7.14 4.64
N VAL A 85 0.86 -6.03 4.14
CA VAL A 85 0.02 -5.99 2.95
C VAL A 85 0.85 -5.47 1.78
N LYS A 86 0.98 -6.28 0.71
CA LYS A 86 1.63 -5.89 -0.55
C LYS A 86 0.58 -5.87 -1.65
N MET A 87 0.45 -4.75 -2.35
CA MET A 87 -0.53 -4.56 -3.41
C MET A 87 0.15 -4.06 -4.68
N HIS A 88 -0.27 -4.59 -5.82
CA HIS A 88 0.20 -4.15 -7.13
C HIS A 88 -1.00 -3.86 -8.02
N LYS A 89 -0.99 -2.71 -8.70
CA LYS A 89 -1.98 -2.40 -9.75
C LYS A 89 -1.75 -3.36 -10.92
N ASN A 90 -2.75 -4.14 -11.27
CA ASN A 90 -2.71 -4.97 -12.47
C ASN A 90 -2.75 -4.05 -13.71
N LYS A 91 -1.69 -4.07 -14.53
CA LYS A 91 -1.62 -3.31 -15.79
C LYS A 91 -2.07 -4.14 -17.00
N GLY A 92 -2.31 -5.45 -16.84
CA GLY A 92 -2.71 -6.35 -17.91
C GLY A 92 -4.22 -6.57 -17.96
N GLY A 93 -4.79 -6.68 -19.16
CA GLY A 93 -6.22 -7.00 -19.39
C GLY A 93 -6.62 -8.45 -19.05
N GLY A 94 -5.84 -9.16 -18.23
CA GLY A 94 -6.05 -10.56 -17.87
C GLY A 94 -6.15 -10.78 -16.35
N ALA A 95 -7.04 -11.71 -15.97
CA ALA A 95 -7.46 -12.14 -14.62
C ALA A 95 -7.82 -11.02 -13.62
N ALA A 96 -9.11 -10.99 -13.24
CA ALA A 96 -9.74 -9.90 -12.52
C ALA A 96 -9.25 -9.65 -11.08
N TRP A 97 -8.60 -10.62 -10.41
CA TRP A 97 -8.08 -10.48 -9.05
C TRP A 97 -7.17 -11.66 -8.66
N LYS A 98 -6.12 -11.41 -7.85
CA LYS A 98 -5.28 -12.47 -7.27
C LYS A 98 -4.79 -12.06 -5.87
N ALA A 99 -4.84 -12.98 -4.93
CA ALA A 99 -4.25 -12.81 -3.60
C ALA A 99 -3.49 -14.06 -3.16
N ARG A 100 -2.49 -13.88 -2.30
CA ARG A 100 -1.75 -14.93 -1.61
C ARG A 100 -1.53 -14.50 -0.17
N ALA A 101 -1.77 -15.40 0.77
CA ALA A 101 -1.40 -15.23 2.17
C ALA A 101 -0.28 -16.21 2.53
N SER A 102 0.69 -15.75 3.31
CA SER A 102 1.76 -16.57 3.86
C SER A 102 2.14 -16.07 5.24
N LEU A 103 2.64 -16.97 6.09
CA LEU A 103 3.23 -16.62 7.38
C LEU A 103 4.75 -16.54 7.19
N ALA A 104 5.36 -15.44 7.62
CA ALA A 104 6.81 -15.35 7.66
C ALA A 104 7.33 -16.21 8.82
N GLY A 105 8.15 -17.24 8.53
CA GLY A 105 8.80 -18.06 9.55
C GLY A 105 8.26 -19.49 9.73
N GLY A 106 7.88 -20.19 8.65
CA GLY A 106 7.79 -21.65 8.70
C GLY A 106 9.20 -22.26 8.64
N LEU A 107 9.56 -23.07 9.64
CA LEU A 107 10.57 -24.11 9.51
C LEU A 107 10.19 -25.08 8.38
#